data_AF-A0A7S0FAA7-F1
#
_entry.id   AF-A0A7S0FAA7-F1
#
_cell.length_a   1.000
_cell.length_b   1.000
_cell.length_c   1.000
_cell.angle_alpha   90.00
_cell.angle_beta   90.00
_cell.angle_gamma   90.00
#
_symmetry.space_group_name_H-M   'P 1'
#
loop_
_entity.id
_entity.type
_entity.pdbx_description
1 polymer ?
#
loop_
_entity_poly.entity_id
_entity_poly.type
_entity_poly.pdbx_seq_one_letter_code
_entity_poly.pdbx_strand_id
1 'polypeptide(L)'
;TSFVRSRDAVECKDSAEIRRQVSREADFCADCVALAATPVLYRQGPLKPLCVLRLLKCWRLPEHPQRSILLSSARSNSVMWQLVQIVIAILVAMHLYGCIWFMAKISSAPGAGHEWSAWNGWSTDVFDREQADLGGLSVPIEPGDLSDLAWCYVRALRDGAYMLVGWSGPNALSPVELAAVCVLGPLGACIMAF
;
A
#
# COMPACT_ATOMS: atom_id res chain seq x y z
N THR A 1 12.65 28.44 14.61
CA THR A 1 11.37 29.08 14.24
C THR A 1 10.64 28.21 13.26
N SER A 2 9.45 27.71 13.61
CA SER A 2 8.60 26.92 12.72
C SER A 2 7.63 27.83 11.99
N PHE A 3 7.72 27.88 10.65
CA PHE A 3 6.85 28.71 9.83
C PHE A 3 5.71 27.86 9.26
N VAL A 4 4.47 28.23 9.55
CA VAL A 4 3.26 27.71 8.87
C VAL A 4 2.79 28.81 7.91
N ARG A 5 2.59 28.46 6.64
CA ARG A 5 2.25 29.43 5.58
C ARG A 5 0.76 29.31 5.26
N SER A 6 -0.03 30.19 5.88
CA SER A 6 -1.47 30.34 5.62
C SER A 6 -1.77 30.42 4.11
N ARG A 7 -2.94 29.91 3.69
CA ARG A 7 -3.41 29.98 2.29
C ARG A 7 -3.57 31.43 1.82
N ASP A 8 -3.95 32.34 2.71
CA ASP A 8 -3.82 33.78 2.53
C ASP A 8 -2.47 34.27 3.10
N ALA A 9 -1.73 35.08 2.35
CA ALA A 9 -0.29 35.31 2.54
C ALA A 9 0.09 36.29 3.68
N VAL A 10 -0.56 36.17 4.85
CA VAL A 10 -0.26 36.93 6.07
C VAL A 10 0.68 36.11 6.98
N GLU A 11 1.81 36.70 7.40
CA GLU A 11 2.66 36.09 8.43
C GLU A 11 1.96 36.14 9.81
N CYS A 12 1.22 35.09 10.16
CA CYS A 12 0.78 34.92 11.54
C CYS A 12 2.00 34.59 12.43
N LYS A 13 2.28 35.45 13.41
CA LYS A 13 3.38 35.27 14.38
C LYS A 13 2.87 34.85 15.77
N ASP A 14 1.57 34.79 15.98
CA ASP A 14 0.97 34.36 17.23
C ASP A 14 0.91 32.82 17.32
N SER A 15 1.56 32.29 18.35
CA SER A 15 1.60 30.86 18.65
C SER A 15 0.26 30.30 19.13
N ALA A 16 -0.71 31.13 19.54
CA ALA A 16 -2.07 30.69 19.84
C ALA A 16 -2.88 30.47 18.55
N GLU A 17 -2.94 31.46 17.66
CA GLU A 17 -3.69 31.37 16.41
C GLU A 17 -3.09 30.34 15.42
N ILE A 18 -1.76 30.20 15.34
CA ILE A 18 -1.13 29.10 14.56
C ILE A 18 -1.64 27.72 15.04
N ARG A 19 -1.70 27.49 16.37
CA ARG A 19 -2.21 26.23 16.93
C ARG A 19 -3.69 26.01 16.63
N ARG A 20 -4.48 27.08 16.62
CA ARG A 20 -5.93 27.06 16.30
C ARG A 20 -6.21 26.76 14.82
N GLN A 21 -5.33 27.23 13.93
CA GLN A 21 -5.38 26.93 12.50
C GLN A 21 -5.00 25.48 12.24
N VAL A 22 -3.81 25.05 12.70
CA VAL A 22 -3.34 23.66 12.54
C VAL A 22 -4.31 22.65 13.15
N SER A 23 -4.89 22.91 14.34
CA SER A 23 -5.86 21.99 14.95
C SER A 23 -7.23 21.92 14.22
N ARG A 24 -7.42 22.68 13.14
CA ARG A 24 -8.58 22.63 12.25
C ARG A 24 -8.26 22.05 10.86
N GLU A 25 -7.00 21.78 10.56
CA GLU A 25 -6.58 21.18 9.30
C GLU A 25 -6.83 19.66 9.31
N ALA A 26 -7.28 19.10 8.18
CA ALA A 26 -7.55 17.67 8.05
C ALA A 26 -6.31 16.82 8.36
N ASP A 27 -5.13 17.33 8.01
CA ASP A 27 -3.83 16.72 8.26
C ASP A 27 -3.56 16.47 9.76
N PHE A 28 -3.99 17.39 10.63
CA PHE A 28 -3.85 17.22 12.09
C PHE A 28 -4.79 16.12 12.61
N CYS A 29 -6.01 16.03 12.07
CA CYS A 29 -6.91 14.92 12.37
C CYS A 29 -6.32 13.58 11.89
N ALA A 30 -5.71 13.55 10.69
CA ALA A 30 -5.02 12.37 10.16
C ALA A 30 -3.83 11.95 11.04
N ASP A 31 -3.04 12.90 11.55
CA ASP A 31 -1.96 12.64 12.52
C ASP A 31 -2.49 12.04 13.82
N CYS A 32 -3.54 12.62 14.40
CA CYS A 32 -4.14 12.13 15.63
C CYS A 32 -4.64 10.69 15.49
N VAL A 33 -5.31 10.36 14.38
CA VAL A 33 -5.78 9.00 14.10
C VAL A 33 -4.60 8.04 13.88
N ALA A 34 -3.57 8.43 13.10
CA ALA A 34 -2.39 7.61 12.88
C ALA A 34 -1.52 7.42 14.14
N LEU A 35 -1.54 8.37 15.07
CA LEU A 35 -0.92 8.26 16.38
C LEU A 35 -1.73 7.32 17.28
N ALA A 36 -3.05 7.47 17.35
CA ALA A 36 -3.95 6.60 18.11
C ALA A 36 -3.93 5.14 17.62
N ALA A 37 -3.63 4.90 16.34
CA ALA A 37 -3.40 3.57 15.78
C ALA A 37 -2.03 2.94 16.15
N THR A 38 -1.08 3.71 16.69
CA THR A 38 0.29 3.21 16.98
C THR A 38 0.35 2.22 18.15
N PRO A 39 -0.37 2.39 19.29
CA PRO A 39 -0.43 1.37 20.34
C PRO A 39 -0.99 0.02 19.88
N VAL A 40 -1.78 -0.02 18.80
CA VAL A 40 -2.46 -1.24 18.31
C VAL A 40 -1.46 -2.26 17.75
N LEU A 41 -0.28 -1.84 17.27
CA LEU A 41 0.79 -2.75 16.83
C LEU A 41 1.21 -3.77 17.90
N TYR A 42 1.23 -3.34 19.16
CA TYR A 42 1.70 -4.15 20.28
C TYR A 42 0.60 -5.06 20.86
N ARG A 43 -0.63 -4.95 20.35
CA ARG A 43 -1.78 -5.74 20.80
C ARG A 43 -2.08 -6.87 19.82
N GLN A 44 -1.92 -8.11 20.25
CA GLN A 44 -2.45 -9.25 19.51
C GLN A 44 -3.98 -9.27 19.59
N GLY A 45 -4.65 -9.62 18.48
CA GLY A 45 -6.11 -9.66 18.38
C GLY A 45 -6.66 -9.04 17.07
N PRO A 46 -8.00 -9.04 16.89
CA PRO A 46 -8.66 -8.67 15.64
C PRO A 46 -8.58 -7.17 15.30
N LEU A 47 -8.01 -6.35 16.18
CA LEU A 47 -7.81 -4.91 15.94
C LEU A 47 -6.55 -4.59 15.14
N LYS A 48 -5.66 -5.56 14.88
CA LYS A 48 -4.44 -5.36 14.07
C LYS A 48 -4.65 -4.63 12.73
N PRO A 49 -5.74 -4.84 11.96
CA PRO A 49 -5.99 -4.07 10.72
C PRO A 49 -6.08 -2.55 10.92
N LEU A 50 -6.39 -2.05 12.13
CA LEU A 50 -6.35 -0.61 12.42
C LEU A 50 -4.93 0.00 12.28
N CYS A 51 -3.88 -0.83 12.21
CA CYS A 51 -2.53 -0.35 11.88
C CYS A 51 -2.45 0.25 10.46
N VAL A 52 -3.37 -0.09 9.56
CA VAL A 52 -3.52 0.55 8.24
C VAL A 52 -3.82 2.05 8.36
N LEU A 53 -4.47 2.50 9.44
CA LEU A 53 -4.67 3.93 9.71
C LEU A 53 -3.36 4.70 9.90
N ARG A 54 -2.22 4.03 10.12
CA ARG A 54 -0.90 4.68 10.14
C ARG A 54 -0.46 5.17 8.75
N LEU A 55 -1.03 4.61 7.68
CA LEU A 55 -0.87 5.11 6.31
C LEU A 55 -1.55 6.46 6.09
N LEU A 56 -2.40 6.94 7.01
CA LEU A 56 -2.86 8.34 7.00
C LEU A 56 -1.69 9.33 7.16
N LYS A 57 -0.51 8.89 7.62
CA LYS A 57 0.72 9.71 7.56
C LYS A 57 1.23 9.93 6.13
N CYS A 58 0.83 9.09 5.17
CA CYS A 58 1.09 9.34 3.75
C CYS A 58 0.21 10.45 3.18
N TRP A 59 -0.86 10.88 3.88
CA TRP A 59 -1.60 12.12 3.56
C TRP A 59 -0.72 13.37 3.71
N ARG A 60 0.29 13.33 4.59
CA ARG A 60 1.34 14.35 4.72
C ARG A 60 2.43 14.27 3.65
N LEU A 61 2.37 13.33 2.69
CA LEU A 61 3.07 13.54 1.42
C LEU A 61 2.37 14.74 0.78
N PRO A 62 3.02 15.93 0.74
CA PRO A 62 2.31 17.19 0.53
C PRO A 62 1.62 17.19 -0.85
N GLU A 63 0.65 18.07 -1.10
CA GLU A 63 0.01 18.31 -2.44
C GLU A 63 1.02 18.71 -3.56
N HIS A 64 2.31 18.67 -3.24
CA HIS A 64 3.43 18.99 -4.08
C HIS A 64 3.98 17.91 -5.03
N PRO A 65 3.50 16.65 -5.22
CA PRO A 65 3.85 15.90 -6.43
C PRO A 65 3.26 16.66 -7.62
N GLN A 66 1.95 16.92 -7.65
CA GLN A 66 1.32 17.73 -8.71
C GLN A 66 1.96 19.13 -8.82
N ARG A 67 2.11 19.85 -7.71
CA ARG A 67 2.67 21.21 -7.75
C ARG A 67 4.17 21.25 -8.07
N SER A 68 4.98 20.22 -7.76
CA SER A 68 6.38 20.15 -8.19
C SER A 68 6.58 19.51 -9.56
N ILE A 69 5.66 18.69 -10.07
CA ILE A 69 5.64 18.25 -11.47
C ILE A 69 5.34 19.46 -12.37
N LEU A 70 4.27 20.19 -12.07
CA LEU A 70 3.90 21.43 -12.77
C LEU A 70 5.00 22.52 -12.65
N LEU A 71 5.64 22.69 -11.49
CA LEU A 71 6.73 23.67 -11.33
C LEU A 71 8.10 23.17 -11.81
N SER A 72 8.34 21.86 -11.93
CA SER A 72 9.59 21.32 -12.50
C SER A 72 9.60 21.39 -14.03
N SER A 73 8.44 21.27 -14.67
CA SER A 73 8.24 21.67 -16.08
C SER A 73 8.69 23.12 -16.33
N ALA A 74 8.51 24.01 -15.34
CA ALA A 74 8.98 25.41 -15.40
C ALA A 74 10.40 25.65 -14.86
N ARG A 75 11.05 24.66 -14.21
CA ARG A 75 12.34 24.88 -13.52
C ARG A 75 13.22 23.63 -13.34
N SER A 76 13.65 23.04 -14.46
CA SER A 76 14.94 22.32 -14.57
C SER A 76 15.28 21.27 -13.48
N ASN A 77 14.30 20.51 -12.99
CA ASN A 77 14.64 19.19 -12.43
C ASN A 77 14.98 18.27 -13.61
N SER A 78 16.03 17.47 -13.49
CA SER A 78 16.37 16.51 -14.54
C SER A 78 15.27 15.47 -14.71
N VAL A 79 15.03 15.01 -15.94
CA VAL A 79 14.05 13.96 -16.25
C VAL A 79 14.32 12.70 -15.40
N MET A 80 15.60 12.41 -15.13
CA MET A 80 16.05 11.36 -14.21
C MET A 80 15.42 11.46 -12.81
N TRP A 81 15.24 12.67 -12.26
CA TRP A 81 14.60 12.84 -10.94
C TRP A 81 13.09 12.55 -10.99
N GLN A 82 12.39 12.98 -12.04
CA GLN A 82 10.98 12.65 -12.24
C GLN A 82 10.79 11.13 -12.41
N LEU A 83 11.66 10.46 -13.18
CA LEU A 83 11.66 9.00 -13.32
C LEU A 83 11.90 8.29 -11.99
N VAL A 84 12.85 8.75 -11.16
CA VAL A 84 13.07 8.21 -9.81
C VAL A 84 11.85 8.39 -8.92
N GLN A 85 11.16 9.54 -8.97
CA GLN A 85 9.92 9.75 -8.23
C GLN A 85 8.80 8.79 -8.67
N ILE A 86 8.64 8.56 -9.98
CA ILE A 86 7.65 7.62 -10.54
C ILE A 86 7.97 6.17 -10.12
N VAL A 87 9.23 5.73 -10.24
CA VAL A 87 9.65 4.39 -9.82
C VAL A 87 9.41 4.17 -8.32
N ILE A 88 9.72 5.15 -7.47
CA ILE A 88 9.43 5.07 -6.03
C ILE A 88 7.91 4.99 -5.78
N ALA A 89 7.09 5.77 -6.49
CA ALA A 89 5.63 5.72 -6.37
C ALA A 89 5.06 4.34 -6.76
N ILE A 90 5.54 3.75 -7.87
CA ILE A 90 5.15 2.40 -8.32
C ILE A 90 5.56 1.35 -7.28
N LEU A 91 6.79 1.40 -6.75
CA LEU A 91 7.26 0.45 -5.72
C LEU A 91 6.45 0.55 -4.42
N VAL A 92 6.05 1.76 -4.00
CA VAL A 92 5.16 1.97 -2.85
C VAL A 92 3.75 1.45 -3.14
N ALA A 93 3.21 1.68 -4.34
CA ALA A 93 1.92 1.13 -4.75
C ALA A 93 1.93 -0.41 -4.76
N MET A 94 2.95 -1.04 -5.36
CA MET A 94 3.14 -2.50 -5.33
C MET A 94 3.17 -3.03 -3.89
N HIS A 95 3.93 -2.39 -2.99
CA HIS A 95 3.99 -2.77 -1.59
C HIS A 95 2.63 -2.70 -0.90
N LEU A 96 1.88 -1.61 -1.10
CA LEU A 96 0.53 -1.47 -0.54
C LEU A 96 -0.44 -2.52 -1.09
N TYR A 97 -0.40 -2.80 -2.39
CA TYR A 97 -1.24 -3.81 -3.03
C TYR A 97 -0.92 -5.21 -2.48
N GLY A 98 0.38 -5.54 -2.36
CA GLY A 98 0.82 -6.80 -1.76
C GLY A 98 0.42 -6.94 -0.29
N CYS A 99 0.52 -5.88 0.52
CA CYS A 99 0.07 -5.90 1.90
C CYS A 99 -1.45 -6.08 2.04
N ILE A 100 -2.25 -5.43 1.18
CA ILE A 100 -3.72 -5.60 1.16
C ILE A 100 -4.08 -7.02 0.67
N TRP A 101 -3.39 -7.53 -0.35
CA TRP A 101 -3.59 -8.88 -0.84
C TRP A 101 -3.26 -9.94 0.22
N PHE A 102 -2.10 -9.85 0.87
CA PHE A 102 -1.74 -10.75 1.97
C PHE A 102 -2.75 -10.70 3.12
N MET A 103 -3.25 -9.51 3.46
CA MET A 103 -4.32 -9.34 4.45
C MET A 103 -5.62 -10.05 4.01
N ALA A 104 -5.96 -10.06 2.72
CA ALA A 104 -7.10 -10.79 2.19
C ALA A 104 -6.89 -12.32 2.23
N LYS A 105 -5.69 -12.82 1.87
CA LYS A 105 -5.33 -14.25 2.01
C LYS A 105 -5.52 -14.72 3.46
N ILE A 106 -4.88 -14.07 4.43
CA ILE A 106 -4.94 -14.50 5.85
C ILE A 106 -6.30 -14.24 6.52
N SER A 107 -7.17 -13.44 5.90
CA SER A 107 -8.56 -13.26 6.35
C SER A 107 -9.54 -14.26 5.73
N SER A 108 -9.07 -15.04 4.74
CA SER A 108 -9.86 -16.10 4.09
C SER A 108 -9.79 -17.39 4.90
N ALA A 109 -10.76 -18.29 4.72
CA ALA A 109 -10.80 -19.55 5.45
C ALA A 109 -9.84 -20.59 4.82
N PRO A 110 -9.22 -21.49 5.62
CA PRO A 110 -8.46 -22.62 5.08
C PRO A 110 -9.31 -23.50 4.17
N GLY A 111 -8.73 -23.89 3.03
CA GLY A 111 -9.41 -24.56 1.91
C GLY A 111 -10.21 -23.61 1.00
N ALA A 112 -10.19 -22.29 1.26
CA ALA A 112 -11.00 -21.29 0.57
C ALA A 112 -10.30 -19.91 0.50
N GLY A 113 -9.00 -19.88 0.19
CA GLY A 113 -8.22 -18.66 -0.03
C GLY A 113 -7.08 -18.42 0.97
N HIS A 114 -6.93 -19.26 2.01
CA HIS A 114 -5.79 -19.19 2.93
C HIS A 114 -4.49 -19.77 2.32
N GLU A 115 -4.47 -20.01 1.02
CA GLU A 115 -3.42 -20.73 0.29
C GLU A 115 -2.84 -19.88 -0.85
N TRP A 116 -1.52 -19.93 -1.05
CA TRP A 116 -0.91 -19.55 -2.32
C TRP A 116 -1.26 -20.61 -3.37
N SER A 117 -2.10 -20.25 -4.36
CA SER A 117 -2.51 -21.14 -5.44
C SER A 117 -1.48 -21.13 -6.58
N ALA A 118 -0.96 -22.29 -7.01
CA ALA A 118 0.03 -22.34 -8.10
C ALA A 118 -0.53 -21.76 -9.41
N TRP A 119 -1.84 -21.85 -9.60
CA TRP A 119 -2.52 -21.32 -10.77
C TRP A 119 -2.90 -19.86 -10.59
N ASN A 120 -2.13 -18.95 -11.20
CA ASN A 120 -2.52 -17.55 -11.33
C ASN A 120 -3.56 -17.33 -12.46
N GLY A 121 -3.57 -18.20 -13.48
CA GLY A 121 -4.46 -18.15 -14.64
C GLY A 121 -3.77 -18.43 -15.99
N TRP A 122 -2.44 -18.26 -16.05
CA TRP A 122 -1.62 -18.41 -17.27
C TRP A 122 -0.28 -19.12 -17.04
N SER A 123 0.19 -19.21 -15.79
CA SER A 123 1.38 -20.01 -15.42
C SER A 123 1.16 -20.77 -14.12
N THR A 124 1.84 -21.92 -14.01
CA THR A 124 2.03 -22.65 -12.75
C THR A 124 3.20 -22.04 -11.99
N ASP A 125 2.91 -21.38 -10.87
CA ASP A 125 3.92 -20.83 -9.98
C ASP A 125 4.70 -21.95 -9.28
N VAL A 126 6.02 -21.91 -9.41
CA VAL A 126 6.94 -22.81 -8.69
C VAL A 126 7.10 -22.30 -7.26
N PHE A 127 6.43 -22.93 -6.30
CA PHE A 127 6.51 -22.51 -4.89
C PHE A 127 7.79 -22.92 -4.18
N ASP A 128 8.39 -24.03 -4.60
CA ASP A 128 9.68 -24.52 -4.13
C ASP A 128 10.40 -25.24 -5.28
N ARG A 129 11.73 -25.22 -5.26
CA ARG A 129 12.58 -25.75 -6.34
C ARG A 129 12.44 -27.27 -6.50
N GLU A 130 12.10 -27.98 -5.43
CA GLU A 130 11.86 -29.43 -5.44
C GLU A 130 10.44 -29.81 -5.86
N GLN A 131 9.52 -28.83 -5.97
CA GLN A 131 8.10 -29.04 -6.29
C GLN A 131 7.69 -28.44 -7.65
N ALA A 132 8.65 -28.03 -8.48
CA ALA A 132 8.40 -27.37 -9.76
C ALA A 132 7.53 -28.21 -10.73
N ASP A 133 7.67 -29.53 -10.69
CA ASP A 133 6.90 -30.46 -11.52
C ASP A 133 5.46 -30.70 -11.01
N LEU A 134 5.10 -30.20 -9.82
CA LEU A 134 3.81 -30.38 -9.14
C LEU A 134 2.92 -29.14 -9.21
N GLY A 135 2.92 -28.44 -10.35
CA GLY A 135 2.32 -27.12 -10.58
C GLY A 135 0.79 -26.96 -10.39
N GLY A 136 0.10 -27.91 -9.78
CA GLY A 136 -1.31 -27.83 -9.38
C GLY A 136 -1.54 -27.63 -7.87
N LEU A 137 -0.49 -27.61 -7.04
CA LEU A 137 -0.63 -27.54 -5.58
C LEU A 137 -0.96 -26.12 -5.07
N SER A 138 -1.77 -26.05 -4.02
CA SER A 138 -2.02 -24.82 -3.24
C SER A 138 -1.34 -24.91 -1.88
N VAL A 139 -0.42 -23.99 -1.58
CA VAL A 139 0.40 -24.01 -0.36
C VAL A 139 -0.27 -23.16 0.73
N PRO A 140 -0.70 -23.73 1.87
CA PRO A 140 -1.34 -22.98 2.95
C PRO A 140 -0.39 -21.94 3.56
N ILE A 141 -0.94 -20.81 4.01
CA ILE A 141 -0.20 -19.74 4.68
C ILE A 141 -0.15 -20.03 6.18
N GLU A 142 0.84 -20.79 6.60
CA GLU A 142 1.03 -21.16 8.02
C GLU A 142 2.04 -20.22 8.74
N PRO A 143 1.98 -20.09 10.08
CA PRO A 143 2.97 -19.34 10.85
C PRO A 143 4.35 -20.02 10.86
N GLY A 144 5.17 -19.71 9.86
CA GLY A 144 6.54 -20.21 9.69
C GLY A 144 7.63 -19.31 10.28
N ASP A 145 8.86 -19.47 9.76
CA ASP A 145 10.04 -18.70 10.17
C ASP A 145 10.21 -17.36 9.39
N LEU A 146 11.39 -16.74 9.48
CA LEU A 146 11.69 -15.50 8.76
C LEU A 146 11.88 -15.69 7.24
N SER A 147 12.27 -16.90 6.80
CA SER A 147 12.33 -17.29 5.38
C SER A 147 10.91 -17.48 4.83
N ASP A 148 10.04 -18.19 5.56
CA ASP A 148 8.64 -18.39 5.18
C ASP A 148 7.89 -17.07 5.08
N LEU A 149 8.11 -16.16 6.04
CA LEU A 149 7.57 -14.81 6.03
C LEU A 149 8.09 -14.00 4.84
N ALA A 150 9.39 -14.11 4.50
CA ALA A 150 9.96 -13.44 3.34
C ALA A 150 9.38 -13.98 2.02
N TRP A 151 9.21 -15.29 1.88
CA TRP A 151 8.55 -15.91 0.72
C TRP A 151 7.09 -15.49 0.58
N CYS A 152 6.33 -15.47 1.68
CA CYS A 152 4.95 -14.97 1.68
C CYS A 152 4.88 -13.50 1.28
N TYR A 153 5.81 -12.66 1.77
CA TYR A 153 5.89 -11.26 1.37
C TYR A 153 6.25 -11.08 -0.11
N VAL A 154 7.19 -11.86 -0.65
CA VAL A 154 7.57 -11.80 -2.08
C VAL A 154 6.42 -12.26 -3.00
N ARG A 155 5.73 -13.36 -2.64
CA ARG A 155 4.52 -13.83 -3.36
C ARG A 155 3.43 -12.76 -3.34
N ALA A 156 3.16 -12.17 -2.17
CA ALA A 156 2.22 -11.06 -2.03
C ALA A 156 2.59 -9.82 -2.88
N LEU A 157 3.86 -9.42 -2.86
CA LEU A 157 4.36 -8.26 -3.61
C LEU A 157 4.26 -8.45 -5.13
N ARG A 158 4.52 -9.68 -5.61
CA ARG A 158 4.33 -10.08 -7.01
C ARG A 158 2.87 -9.97 -7.44
N ASP A 159 1.95 -10.57 -6.66
CA ASP A 159 0.53 -10.53 -6.95
C ASP A 159 -0.03 -9.10 -6.90
N GLY A 160 0.48 -8.29 -5.97
CA GLY A 160 0.22 -6.85 -5.91
C GLY A 160 0.72 -6.09 -7.16
N ALA A 161 1.84 -6.50 -7.74
CA ALA A 161 2.34 -5.95 -8.99
C ALA A 161 1.48 -6.34 -10.20
N TYR A 162 1.03 -7.59 -10.29
CA TYR A 162 0.09 -8.03 -11.34
C TYR A 162 -1.23 -7.24 -11.29
N MET A 163 -1.80 -7.05 -10.10
CA MET A 163 -2.98 -6.19 -9.91
C MET A 163 -2.73 -4.71 -10.23
N LEU A 164 -1.57 -4.15 -9.86
CA LEU A 164 -1.23 -2.75 -10.14
C LEU A 164 -1.07 -2.50 -11.65
N VAL A 165 -0.34 -3.37 -12.35
CA VAL A 165 -0.05 -3.26 -13.79
C VAL A 165 -1.29 -3.59 -14.65
N GLY A 166 -2.36 -4.15 -14.06
CA GLY A 166 -3.53 -4.63 -14.78
C GLY A 166 -3.28 -5.92 -15.58
N TRP A 167 -2.09 -6.51 -15.46
CA TRP A 167 -1.77 -7.82 -16.03
C TRP A 167 -2.41 -8.88 -15.13
N SER A 168 -3.69 -9.15 -15.39
CA SER A 168 -4.50 -10.26 -14.85
C SER A 168 -4.26 -10.56 -13.35
N GLY A 169 -5.17 -10.08 -12.50
CA GLY A 169 -5.06 -10.30 -11.05
C GLY A 169 -5.02 -11.78 -10.63
N PRO A 170 -4.51 -12.08 -9.43
CA PRO A 170 -4.52 -13.44 -8.88
C PRO A 170 -5.96 -13.94 -8.71
N ASN A 171 -6.14 -15.26 -8.80
CA ASN A 171 -7.46 -15.88 -8.63
C ASN A 171 -8.01 -15.62 -7.21
N ALA A 172 -9.22 -15.04 -7.15
CA ALA A 172 -9.99 -14.91 -5.92
C ALA A 172 -10.82 -16.19 -5.68
N LEU A 173 -10.47 -16.92 -4.63
CA LEU A 173 -11.15 -18.13 -4.16
C LEU A 173 -12.13 -17.80 -3.00
N SER A 174 -11.95 -16.65 -2.34
CA SER A 174 -12.78 -16.18 -1.24
C SER A 174 -13.55 -14.88 -1.56
N PRO A 175 -14.68 -14.59 -0.88
CA PRO A 175 -15.37 -13.31 -1.00
C PRO A 175 -14.52 -12.10 -0.58
N VAL A 176 -13.55 -12.29 0.32
CA VAL A 176 -12.63 -11.23 0.80
C VAL A 176 -11.59 -10.92 -0.25
N GLU A 177 -11.05 -11.96 -0.90
CA GLU A 177 -10.14 -11.82 -2.04
C GLU A 177 -10.83 -11.19 -3.24
N LEU A 178 -12.08 -11.60 -3.52
CA LEU A 178 -12.87 -11.04 -4.62
C LEU A 178 -13.12 -9.54 -4.40
N ALA A 179 -13.49 -9.15 -3.17
CA ALA A 179 -13.62 -7.74 -2.80
C ALA A 179 -12.29 -6.98 -2.95
N ALA A 180 -11.16 -7.59 -2.58
CA ALA A 180 -9.84 -6.98 -2.76
C ALA A 180 -9.49 -6.79 -4.25
N VAL A 181 -9.67 -7.80 -5.11
CA VAL A 181 -9.40 -7.72 -6.55
C VAL A 181 -10.32 -6.69 -7.23
N CYS A 182 -11.62 -6.68 -6.89
CA CYS A 182 -12.60 -5.72 -7.43
C CYS A 182 -12.31 -4.27 -7.03
N VAL A 183 -11.56 -4.01 -5.95
CA VAL A 183 -11.13 -2.66 -5.54
C VAL A 183 -9.75 -2.32 -6.11
N LEU A 184 -8.78 -3.22 -5.98
CA LEU A 184 -7.39 -2.99 -6.39
C LEU A 184 -7.21 -2.93 -7.91
N GLY A 185 -7.89 -3.80 -8.68
CA GLY A 185 -7.77 -3.83 -10.14
C GLY A 185 -8.12 -2.49 -10.83
N PRO A 186 -9.31 -1.91 -10.56
CA PRO A 186 -9.68 -0.59 -11.09
C PRO A 186 -8.78 0.54 -10.59
N LEU A 187 -8.32 0.50 -9.33
CA LEU A 187 -7.36 1.48 -8.82
C LEU A 187 -6.00 1.36 -9.51
N GLY A 188 -5.56 0.16 -9.87
CA GLY A 188 -4.31 -0.09 -10.59
C GLY A 188 -4.36 0.47 -12.00
N ALA A 189 -5.46 0.17 -12.72
CA ALA A 189 -5.74 0.75 -14.03
C ALA A 189 -5.77 2.30 -14.00
N CYS A 190 -6.32 2.91 -12.94
CA CYS A 190 -6.26 4.35 -12.75
C CYS A 190 -4.82 4.85 -12.50
N ILE A 191 -4.03 4.19 -11.64
CA ILE A 191 -2.64 4.60 -11.34
C ILE A 191 -1.75 4.50 -12.59
N MET A 192 -1.91 3.45 -13.40
CA MET A 192 -1.11 3.21 -14.61
C MET A 192 -1.54 4.05 -15.82
N ALA A 193 -2.60 4.86 -15.70
CA ALA A 193 -3.10 5.75 -16.75
C ALA A 193 -2.66 7.22 -16.59
N PHE A 194 -1.85 7.54 -15.57
CA PHE A 194 -1.36 8.89 -15.24
C PHE A 194 0.17 8.98 -15.27
#